data_AF-A0A943DBJ2-F1
#
_entry.id   AF-A0A943DBJ2-F1
#
_cell.length_a   1.000
_cell.length_b   1.000
_cell.length_c   1.000
_cell.angle_alpha   90.00
_cell.angle_beta   90.00
_cell.angle_gamma   90.00
#
_symmetry.space_group_name_H-M   'P 1'
#
loop_
_entity.id
_entity.type
_entity.pdbx_description
1 polymer ?
#
loop_
_entity_poly.entity_id
_entity_poly.type
_entity_poly.pdbx_seq_one_letter_code
_entity_poly.pdbx_strand_id
1 'polypeptide(L)' 'MFSGIGGFREGLTRAGGFECVGHCEIDKYANRSYNALFDTKGEWFIEDARKADPGTMPDFQLLCGGFPCQTYPE' A
#
# COMPACT_ATOMS: atom_id res chain seq x y z
N MET A 1 -3.02 -0.41 -1.32
CA MET A 1 -3.80 0.72 -0.74
C MET A 1 -4.02 0.49 0.74
N PHE A 2 -4.12 1.55 1.55
CA PHE A 2 -4.28 1.45 3.01
C PHE A 2 -3.22 0.49 3.61
N SER A 3 -1.96 0.74 3.28
CA SER A 3 -0.91 -0.28 3.43
C SER A 3 -0.57 -0.57 4.88
N GLY A 4 -0.89 0.32 5.82
CA GLY A 4 -0.42 0.24 7.19
C GLY A 4 1.09 0.05 7.21
N ILE A 5 1.54 -0.96 7.96
CA ILE A 5 2.96 -1.37 8.00
C ILE A 5 3.36 -2.37 6.90
N GLY A 6 2.44 -2.74 5.99
CA GLY A 6 2.74 -3.55 4.81
C GLY A 6 2.46 -5.05 4.92
N GLY A 7 1.48 -5.47 5.73
CA GLY A 7 1.14 -6.88 5.90
C GLY A 7 0.76 -7.60 4.59
N PHE A 8 -0.01 -6.95 3.70
CA PHE A 8 -0.31 -7.51 2.38
C PHE A 8 0.95 -7.67 1.52
N ARG A 9 1.83 -6.66 1.50
CA ARG A 9 3.09 -6.72 0.75
C ARG A 9 3.94 -7.89 1.23
N GLU A 10 4.17 -7.98 2.54
CA GLU A 10 4.97 -9.05 3.13
C GLU A 10 4.40 -10.45 2.81
N GLY A 11 3.08 -10.61 2.92
CA GLY A 11 2.41 -11.87 2.57
C GLY A 11 2.60 -12.25 1.10
N LEU A 12 2.42 -11.31 0.17
CA LEU A 12 2.59 -11.54 -1.27
C LEU A 12 4.06 -11.78 -1.64
N THR A 13 5.00 -11.05 -1.04
CA THR A 13 6.43 -11.27 -1.21
C THR A 13 6.81 -12.69 -0.78
N ARG A 14 6.27 -13.19 0.34
CA ARG A 14 6.50 -14.58 0.81
C ARG A 14 5.83 -15.63 -0.06
N ALA A 15 4.64 -15.34 -0.61
CA ALA A 15 3.97 -16.23 -1.55
C ALA A 15 4.77 -16.37 -2.87
N GLY A 16 5.54 -15.34 -3.24
CA GLY A 16 6.38 -15.31 -4.43
C GLY A 16 5.60 -14.98 -5.70
N GLY A 17 6.30 -14.45 -6.70
CA GLY A 17 5.70 -14.08 -8.00
C GLY A 17 4.96 -12.74 -8.00
N PHE A 18 5.05 -11.95 -6.93
CA PHE A 18 4.46 -10.62 -6.83
C PHE A 18 5.53 -9.56 -6.60
N GLU A 19 5.35 -8.42 -7.26
CA GLU A 19 6.13 -7.21 -7.07
C GLU A 19 5.19 -6.07 -6.66
N CYS A 20 5.58 -5.30 -5.64
CA CYS A 20 4.85 -4.12 -5.21
C CYS A 20 5.25 -2.94 -6.08
N VAL A 21 4.32 -2.42 -6.90
CA VAL A 21 4.55 -1.26 -7.77
C VAL A 21 4.08 0.06 -7.15
N GLY A 22 3.35 0.00 -6.04
CA GLY A 22 2.95 1.19 -5.31
C GLY A 22 2.14 0.95 -4.04
N HIS A 23 2.14 1.94 -3.15
CA HIS A 23 1.40 1.91 -1.88
C HIS A 23 0.76 3.26 -1.54
N CYS A 24 -0.14 3.23 -0.56
CA CYS A 24 -0.81 4.42 -0.05
C CYS A 24 -1.09 4.28 1.43
N GLU A 25 -0.65 5.26 2.22
CA GLU A 25 -0.83 5.30 3.67
C GLU A 25 -0.89 6.74 4.18
N ILE A 26 -1.95 7.04 4.93
CA ILE A 26 -2.24 8.38 5.46
C ILE A 26 -1.60 8.59 6.84
N ASP A 27 -1.43 7.51 7.62
CA ASP A 27 -0.77 7.58 8.92
C ASP A 27 0.75 7.62 8.73
N LYS A 28 1.36 8.75 9.10
CA LYS A 28 2.79 8.98 8.97
C LYS A 28 3.66 7.98 9.77
N TYR A 29 3.17 7.42 10.87
CA TYR A 29 3.93 6.48 11.70
C TYR A 29 3.91 5.08 11.09
N ALA A 30 2.76 4.67 10.55
CA ALA A 30 2.63 3.45 9.75
C ALA A 30 3.50 3.52 8.49
N ASN A 31 3.43 4.62 7.73
CA ASN A 31 4.27 4.79 6.53
C ASN A 31 5.77 4.84 6.86
N ARG A 32 6.15 5.46 7.99
CA ARG A 32 7.55 5.41 8.46
C ARG A 32 8.01 3.98 8.72
N SER A 33 7.16 3.16 9.34
CA SER A 33 7.47 1.75 9.60
C SER A 33 7.55 0.96 8.29
N TYR A 34 6.63 1.21 7.36
CA TYR A 34 6.63 0.61 6.03
C TYR A 34 7.95 0.89 5.29
N ASN A 35 8.36 2.15 5.20
CA ASN A 35 9.61 2.55 4.52
C ASN A 35 10.88 2.06 5.24
N ALA A 36 10.79 1.65 6.51
CA ALA A 36 11.90 1.03 7.23
C ALA A 36 12.00 -0.48 6.93
N LEU A 37 10.91 -1.13 6.53
CA LEU A 37 10.83 -2.56 6.24
C LEU A 37 11.09 -2.88 4.76
N PHE A 38 10.80 -1.94 3.86
CA PHE A 38 10.83 -2.19 2.43
C PHE A 38 11.64 -1.12 1.68
N ASP A 39 12.36 -1.52 0.63
CA ASP A 39 12.90 -0.58 -0.36
C ASP A 39 11.76 -0.13 -1.28
N THR A 40 11.32 1.11 -1.10
CA THR A 40 10.21 1.71 -1.85
C THR A 40 10.68 2.62 -2.98
N LYS A 41 11.98 2.62 -3.29
CA LYS A 41 12.53 3.54 -4.29
C LYS A 41 11.96 3.23 -5.68
N GLY A 42 11.30 4.21 -6.27
CA GLY A 42 10.68 4.09 -7.60
C GLY A 42 9.27 3.51 -7.58
N GLU A 43 8.75 3.10 -6.43
CA GLU A 43 7.35 2.74 -6.27
C GLU A 43 6.46 4.00 -6.32
N TRP A 44 5.26 3.86 -6.86
CA TRP A 44 4.26 4.91 -6.78
C TRP A 44 3.76 5.04 -5.33
N PHE A 45 3.72 6.26 -4.81
CA PHE A 45 3.24 6.53 -3.47
C PHE A 45 2.27 7.71 -3.45
N ILE A 46 1.17 7.55 -2.72
CA ILE A 46 0.31 8.66 -2.33
C ILE A 46 -0.10 8.56 -0.86
N GLU A 47 -0.12 9.69 -0.16
CA GLU A 47 -0.49 9.73 1.26
C GLU A 47 -2.00 9.55 1.46
N ASP A 48 -2.83 10.32 0.75
CA ASP A 48 -4.28 10.32 0.89
C ASP A 48 -4.96 9.71 -0.33
N ALA A 49 -5.57 8.54 -0.15
CA ALA A 49 -6.27 7.82 -1.22
C ALA A 49 -7.36 8.65 -1.91
N ARG A 50 -7.95 9.64 -1.22
CA ARG A 50 -8.97 10.54 -1.81
C ARG A 50 -8.40 11.49 -2.86
N LYS A 51 -7.08 11.65 -2.87
CA LYS A 51 -6.33 12.49 -3.82
C LYS A 51 -5.67 11.65 -4.92
N ALA A 52 -5.90 10.34 -4.95
CA ALA A 52 -5.30 9.47 -5.95
C ALA A 52 -5.81 9.82 -7.35
N ASP A 53 -4.88 10.04 -8.26
CA ASP A 53 -5.15 10.17 -9.69
C ASP A 53 -4.82 8.84 -10.37
N PRO A 54 -5.82 8.09 -10.87
CA PRO A 54 -5.60 6.84 -11.59
C PRO A 54 -4.64 6.97 -12.78
N GLY A 55 -4.55 8.14 -13.41
CA GLY A 55 -3.64 8.38 -14.54
C GLY A 55 -2.15 8.41 -14.16
N THR A 56 -1.85 8.54 -12.86
CA THR A 56 -0.47 8.51 -12.34
C THR A 56 -0.05 7.13 -11.82
N MET A 57 -1.00 6.21 -11.68
CA MET A 57 -0.73 4.88 -11.14
C MET A 57 0.00 4.03 -12.19
N PRO A 58 0.99 3.21 -11.78
CA PRO A 58 1.61 2.24 -12.67
C PRO A 58 0.61 1.14 -13.03
N ASP A 59 0.86 0.42 -14.11
CA ASP A 59 0.08 -0.77 -14.44
C ASP A 59 0.20 -1.81 -13.33
N PHE A 60 -0.92 -2.40 -12.92
CA PHE A 60 -0.98 -3.44 -11.90
C PHE A 60 -2.00 -4.52 -12.25
N GLN A 61 -1.80 -5.72 -11.71
CA GLN A 61 -2.70 -6.87 -11.92
C GLN A 61 -3.52 -7.21 -10.67
N LEU A 62 -3.06 -6.77 -9.49
CA LEU A 62 -3.66 -7.05 -8.21
C LEU A 62 -3.69 -5.77 -7.37
N LEU A 63 -4.89 -5.43 -6.87
CA LEU A 63 -5.07 -4.36 -5.90
C LEU A 63 -5.39 -4.97 -4.53
N CYS A 64 -4.51 -4.75 -3.55
CA CYS A 64 -4.79 -5.10 -2.16
C CYS A 64 -5.14 -3.85 -1.36
N GLY A 65 -6.12 -3.96 -0.47
CA GLY A 65 -6.48 -2.89 0.44
C GLY A 65 -7.33 -3.37 1.62
N GLY A 66 -6.81 -3.18 2.83
CA GLY A 66 -7.60 -3.27 4.06
C GLY A 66 -8.18 -1.89 4.36
N PHE A 67 -9.32 -1.57 3.76
CA PHE A 67 -9.94 -0.25 3.94
C PHE A 67 -10.39 -0.04 5.40
N PRO A 68 -10.55 1.22 5.85
CA PRO A 68 -10.98 1.53 7.21
C PRO A 68 -12.31 0.82 7.57
N CYS A 69 -12.27 -0.07 8.56
CA CYS A 69 -13.41 -0.88 8.96
C CYS A 69 -14.22 -0.29 10.12
N GLN A 70 -13.83 0.86 10.68
CA GLN A 70 -14.49 1.44 11.86
C GLN A 70 -15.99 1.70 11.65
N THR A 71 -16.38 2.02 10.41
CA THR A 71 -17.78 2.21 10.01
C THR A 71 -18.52 0.88 9.77
N TYR A 72 -17.78 -0.23 9.63
CA TYR A 72 -18.26 -1.58 9.32
C TYR A 72 -17.65 -2.60 10.30
N PRO A 73 -17.97 -2.50 11.61
CA PRO A 73 -17.42 -3.41 12.62
C PRO A 73 -17.96 -4.84 12.53
N GLU A 74 -18.94 -5.10 11.66
CA GLU A 74 -19.67 -6.37 11.48
C GLU A 74 -19.56 -6.88 10.03
#